data_AF-A0A2P8WBA0-F1
#
_entry.id   AF-A0A2P8WBA0-F1
#
_cell.length_a   1.000
_cell.length_b   1.000
_cell.length_c   1.000
_cell.angle_alpha   90.00
_cell.angle_beta   90.00
_cell.angle_gamma   90.00
#
_symmetry.space_group_name_H-M   'P 1'
#
loop_
_entity.id
_entity.type
_entity.pdbx_description
1 polymer ?
#
loop_
_entity_poly.entity_id
_entity_poly.type
_entity_poly.pdbx_seq_one_letter_code
_entity_poly.pdbx_strand_id
1 'polypeptide(L)'
;MEEKDLASSKRTQKVLAVLNGKGGVGKTTTAVNLAAIFAESYSVLLVDADPQGSASWWVGRSQTGMGFDAAQECDPQLLGRLKDVKDYHL
;
A
#
# COMPACT_ATOMS: atom_id res chain seq x y z
N MET A 1 -42.18 0.98 -2.25
CA MET A 1 -41.67 2.36 -2.13
C MET A 1 -41.35 2.55 -0.67
N GLU A 2 -40.12 2.73 -0.20
CA GLU A 2 -38.85 3.03 -0.86
C GLU A 2 -37.80 2.76 0.22
N GLU A 3 -37.14 1.60 0.16
CA GLU A 3 -36.09 1.20 1.11
C GLU A 3 -34.88 0.74 0.29
N LYS A 4 -34.26 1.71 -0.39
CA LYS A 4 -33.04 1.53 -1.16
C LYS A 4 -32.32 2.87 -1.20
N ASP A 5 -31.62 3.21 -0.12
CA ASP A 5 -30.57 4.24 -0.17
C ASP A 5 -29.56 4.18 1.00
N LEU A 6 -29.41 3.01 1.63
CA LEU A 6 -28.37 2.81 2.66
C LEU A 6 -27.45 1.61 2.36
N ALA A 7 -27.21 1.33 1.08
CA ALA A 7 -26.30 0.29 0.65
C ALA A 7 -25.11 0.88 -0.13
N SER A 8 -23.96 0.88 0.54
CA SER A 8 -22.61 0.99 -0.03
C SER A 8 -22.22 2.34 -0.64
N SER A 9 -21.83 3.29 0.22
CA SER A 9 -20.80 4.26 -0.19
C SER A 9 -19.57 3.44 -0.59
N LYS A 10 -19.27 3.40 -1.89
CA LYS A 10 -18.13 2.70 -2.48
C LYS A 10 -16.88 3.09 -1.68
N ARG A 11 -16.39 2.21 -0.78
CA ARG A 11 -15.12 2.38 -0.06
C ARG A 11 -14.05 2.50 -1.15
N THR A 12 -13.66 3.72 -1.45
CA THR A 12 -12.77 4.01 -2.58
C THR A 12 -11.36 3.76 -2.10
N GLN A 13 -10.63 2.88 -2.79
CA GLN A 13 -9.24 2.60 -2.45
C GLN A 13 -8.41 3.88 -2.55
N LYS A 14 -7.65 4.18 -1.50
CA LYS A 14 -6.70 5.29 -1.50
C LYS A 14 -5.31 4.77 -1.84
N VAL A 15 -4.66 5.45 -2.77
CA VAL A 15 -3.27 5.18 -3.15
C VAL A 15 -2.41 6.33 -2.63
N LEU A 16 -1.48 6.03 -1.74
CA LEU A 16 -0.48 6.99 -1.23
C LEU A 16 0.88 6.68 -1.85
N ALA A 17 1.47 7.65 -2.53
CA ALA A 17 2.79 7.50 -3.15
C ALA A 17 3.85 8.31 -2.38
N VAL A 18 4.91 7.65 -1.94
CA VAL A 18 6.07 8.29 -1.28
C VAL A 18 7.20 8.39 -2.30
N LEU A 19 7.37 9.57 -2.90
CA LEU A 19 8.27 9.78 -4.05
C LEU A 19 9.22 10.96 -3.82
N ASN A 20 10.47 10.78 -4.22
CA ASN A 20 11.50 11.83 -4.22
C ASN A 20 12.68 11.39 -5.11
N GLY A 21 13.13 12.25 -6.01
CA GLY A 21 14.25 11.99 -6.94
C GLY A 21 15.62 11.87 -6.28
N LYS A 22 15.78 12.30 -5.02
CA LYS A 22 17.03 12.15 -4.27
C LYS A 22 17.09 10.80 -3.54
N GLY A 23 18.22 10.12 -3.63
CA GLY A 23 18.53 8.91 -2.86
C GLY A 23 18.76 9.20 -1.37
N GLY A 24 18.49 8.22 -0.50
CA GLY A 24 18.80 8.31 0.94
C GLY A 24 17.95 9.26 1.78
N VAL A 25 16.86 9.82 1.24
CA VAL A 25 15.98 10.76 1.97
C VAL A 25 14.90 10.10 2.84
N GLY A 26 14.95 8.78 3.00
CA GLY A 26 14.03 8.05 3.89
C GLY A 26 12.72 7.56 3.25
N LYS A 27 12.56 7.58 1.92
CA LYS A 27 11.32 7.11 1.24
C LYS A 27 10.84 5.73 1.70
N THR A 28 11.73 4.74 1.65
CA THR A 28 11.46 3.37 2.08
C THR A 28 11.08 3.30 3.56
N THR A 29 11.84 3.99 4.42
CA THR A 29 11.58 4.05 5.85
C THR A 29 10.21 4.64 6.14
N THR A 30 9.85 5.76 5.49
CA THR A 30 8.53 6.38 5.63
C THR A 30 7.43 5.46 5.13
N ALA A 31 7.58 4.86 3.95
CA ALA A 31 6.55 3.98 3.37
C ALA A 31 6.27 2.75 4.25
N VAL A 32 7.31 2.08 4.74
CA VAL A 32 7.18 0.91 5.63
C VAL A 32 6.53 1.29 6.96
N ASN A 33 6.95 2.39 7.59
CA ASN A 33 6.37 2.81 8.87
C ASN A 33 4.91 3.28 8.72
N LEU A 34 4.57 4.00 7.64
CA LEU A 34 3.19 4.37 7.36
C LEU A 34 2.32 3.13 7.14
N ALA A 35 2.82 2.14 6.42
CA ALA A 35 2.09 0.88 6.22
C ALA A 35 1.83 0.16 7.55
N ALA A 36 2.84 0.07 8.43
CA ALA A 36 2.70 -0.53 9.75
C ALA A 36 1.67 0.20 10.63
N ILE A 37 1.71 1.54 10.66
CA ILE A 37 0.75 2.34 11.44
C ILE A 37 -0.67 2.19 10.89
N PHE A 38 -0.85 2.24 9.57
CA PHE A 38 -2.17 2.10 8.97
C PHE A 38 -2.74 0.69 9.11
N ALA A 39 -1.89 -0.34 9.16
CA ALA A 39 -2.30 -1.72 9.38
C ALA A 39 -3.04 -1.94 10.70
N GLU A 40 -2.88 -1.03 11.68
CA GLU A 40 -3.63 -1.10 12.95
C GLU A 40 -5.13 -0.85 12.78
N SER A 41 -5.57 -0.23 11.67
CA SER A 41 -6.98 0.13 11.45
C SER A 41 -7.49 -0.18 10.04
N TYR A 42 -6.62 -0.53 9.11
CA TYR A 42 -6.93 -0.68 7.69
C TYR A 42 -6.25 -1.91 7.08
N SER A 43 -6.83 -2.45 6.02
CA SER A 43 -6.17 -3.45 5.18
C SER A 43 -5.21 -2.74 4.23
N VAL A 44 -3.91 -2.94 4.42
CA VAL A 44 -2.85 -2.20 3.72
C VAL A 44 -2.05 -3.13 2.80
N LEU A 45 -1.82 -2.67 1.57
CA LEU A 45 -0.84 -3.22 0.64
C LEU A 45 0.30 -2.24 0.47
N LEU A 46 1.51 -2.61 0.90
CA LEU A 46 2.74 -1.90 0.58
C LEU A 46 3.27 -2.37 -0.78
N VAL A 47 3.32 -1.46 -1.76
CA VAL A 47 3.88 -1.73 -3.09
C VAL A 47 5.28 -1.13 -3.18
N ASP A 48 6.29 -1.97 -3.29
CA ASP A 48 7.66 -1.55 -3.59
C ASP A 48 7.81 -1.32 -5.10
N ALA A 49 7.70 -0.04 -5.49
CA ALA A 49 7.84 0.40 -6.87
C ALA A 49 9.29 0.76 -7.25
N ASP A 50 10.25 0.54 -6.36
CA ASP A 50 11.67 0.73 -6.64
C ASP A 50 12.27 -0.60 -7.13
N PRO A 51 12.88 -0.67 -8.33
CA PRO A 51 13.58 -1.86 -8.79
C PRO A 51 14.66 -2.38 -7.82
N GLN A 52 15.17 -1.53 -6.92
CA GLN A 52 16.11 -1.93 -5.88
C GLN A 52 15.49 -2.80 -4.78
N GLY A 53 14.15 -2.87 -4.67
CA GLY A 53 13.45 -3.76 -3.75
C GLY A 53 13.74 -3.50 -2.27
N SER A 54 14.10 -2.26 -1.91
CA SER A 54 14.52 -1.94 -0.55
C SER A 54 13.41 -2.13 0.48
N ALA A 55 12.16 -1.80 0.15
CA ALA A 55 11.04 -2.02 1.07
C ALA A 55 10.74 -3.51 1.22
N SER A 56 10.71 -4.25 0.10
CA SER A 56 10.52 -5.71 0.11
C SER A 56 11.59 -6.42 0.94
N TRP A 57 12.86 -5.99 0.81
CA TRP A 57 13.96 -6.52 1.62
C TRP A 57 13.76 -6.25 3.12
N TRP A 58 13.37 -5.04 3.50
CA TRP A 58 13.08 -4.70 4.91
C TRP A 58 11.90 -5.51 5.47
N VAL A 59 10.82 -5.65 4.71
CA VAL A 59 9.64 -6.41 5.11
C VAL A 59 9.98 -7.89 5.30
N GLY A 60 10.72 -8.48 4.35
CA GLY A 60 11.13 -9.88 4.41
C GLY A 60 12.03 -10.27 5.59
N ARG A 61 12.59 -9.28 6.30
CA ARG A 61 13.38 -9.51 7.53
C ARG A 61 12.52 -9.65 8.78
N SER A 62 11.23 -9.32 8.73
CA SER A 62 10.33 -9.51 9.88
C SER A 62 10.03 -10.98 10.08
N GLN A 63 10.30 -11.49 11.29
CA GLN A 63 10.01 -12.88 11.66
C GLN A 63 8.53 -13.10 12.02
N THR A 64 7.83 -12.05 12.44
CA THR A 64 6.45 -12.12 12.97
C THR A 64 5.42 -11.49 12.03
N GLY A 65 5.83 -11.04 10.84
CA GLY A 65 5.02 -10.19 9.97
C GLY A 65 4.95 -8.74 10.48
N MET A 66 4.41 -7.83 9.66
CA MET A 66 4.26 -6.40 10.00
C MET A 66 2.79 -5.92 10.00
N GLY A 67 1.83 -6.84 9.90
CA GLY A 67 0.39 -6.53 9.89
C GLY A 67 -0.17 -6.05 8.54
N PHE A 68 0.66 -5.94 7.51
CA PHE A 68 0.25 -5.57 6.15
C PHE A 68 0.82 -6.54 5.11
N ASP A 69 0.20 -6.55 3.92
CA ASP A 69 0.69 -7.29 2.76
C ASP A 69 1.72 -6.46 1.99
N ALA A 70 2.71 -7.12 1.39
CA ALA A 70 3.75 -6.45 0.61
C ALA A 70 3.97 -7.15 -0.73
N ALA A 71 4.13 -6.35 -1.78
CA ALA A 71 4.48 -6.81 -3.12
C ALA A 71 5.50 -5.87 -3.75
N GLN A 72 6.41 -6.42 -4.55
CA GLN A 72 7.27 -5.61 -5.43
C GLN A 72 6.64 -5.59 -6.82
N GLU A 73 6.48 -4.41 -7.41
CA GLU A 73 5.96 -4.25 -8.77
C GLU A 73 6.60 -3.02 -9.41
N CYS A 74 7.16 -3.17 -10.60
CA CYS A 74 7.87 -2.11 -11.32
C CYS A 74 7.30 -1.81 -12.71
N ASP A 75 6.34 -2.61 -13.19
CA ASP A 75 5.63 -2.38 -14.44
C ASP A 75 4.65 -1.20 -14.28
N PRO A 76 4.87 -0.08 -15.01
CA PRO A 76 3.97 1.07 -14.97
C PRO A 76 2.52 0.73 -15.33
N GLN A 77 2.28 -0.29 -16.15
CA GLN A 77 0.93 -0.71 -16.56
C GLN A 77 0.17 -1.35 -15.39
N LEU A 78 0.86 -2.16 -14.58
CA LEU A 78 0.27 -2.77 -13.39
C LEU A 78 0.12 -1.74 -12.26
N LEU A 79 1.12 -0.87 -12.06
CA LEU A 79 1.04 0.24 -11.10
C LEU A 79 -0.09 1.22 -11.44
N GLY A 80 -0.37 1.44 -12.72
CA GLY A 80 -1.50 2.24 -13.18
C GLY A 80 -2.88 1.69 -12.78
N ARG A 81 -2.94 0.41 -12.40
CA ARG A 81 -4.16 -0.32 -12.03
C ARG A 81 -4.29 -0.57 -10.52
N LEU A 82 -3.47 0.05 -9.68
CA LEU A 82 -3.54 -0.14 -8.22
C LEU A 82 -4.91 0.17 -7.62
N LYS A 83 -5.70 1.05 -8.25
CA LYS A 83 -7.08 1.36 -7.82
C LYS A 83 -8.07 0.22 -8.04
N ASP A 84 -7.73 -0.74 -8.91
CA ASP A 84 -8.56 -1.91 -9.21
C ASP A 84 -8.34 -3.06 -8.22
N VAL A 85 -7.29 -2.96 -7.38
CA VAL A 85 -6.97 -3.98 -6.38
C VAL A 85 -8.04 -3.95 -5.29
N LYS A 86 -8.69 -5.11 -5.09
CA LYS A 86 -9.77 -5.28 -4.13
C LYS A 86 -9.22 -5.56 -2.73
N ASP A 87 -10.10 -5.52 -1.74
CA ASP A 87 -9.83 -5.96 -0.36
C ASP A 87 -8.89 -5.07 0.48
N TYR A 88 -8.27 -4.03 -0.11
CA TYR A 88 -7.42 -3.07 0.62
C TYR A 88 -8.06 -1.68 0.79
N HIS A 89 -8.72 -1.44 1.91
CA HIS A 89 -9.45 -0.19 2.16
C HIS A 89 -8.74 0.67 3.22
N LEU A 90 -8.20 1.83 2.80
CA LEU A 90 -7.57 2.84 3.66
C LEU A 90 -8.46 4.09 3.87
#